data_AF-A0A9N8QUJ0-F1
#
_entry.id   AF-A0A9N8QUJ0-F1
#
_cell.length_a   1.000
_cell.length_b   1.000
_cell.length_c   1.000
_cell.angle_alpha   90.00
_cell.angle_beta   90.00
_cell.angle_gamma   90.00
#
_symmetry.space_group_name_H-M   'P 1'
#
loop_
_entity.id
_entity.type
_entity.pdbx_description
1 polymer ?
#
loop_
_entity_poly.entity_id
_entity_poly.type
_entity_poly.pdbx_seq_one_letter_code
_entity_poly.pdbx_strand_id
1 'polypeptide(L)'
;MKLPAGLEDRYLKEILFNDSLHDLPDEAWKLIEGFENYAISTHGRVKSLERWVASSRGGEQKISEKIMKLQTFRYFNKHLKAHFYNIKCNLSYEGKVYGKSVARLVYNHFVEKFDMDDQSLRVSFKDDNRFHVHFNNLELMTRHEIRSKALNSGRGKKGNYRQSVSQYTVEGDFVASYKDIYEASKTLGIAATSILPVINKKKTTAGKFRWFAKGYTPTKEDFIPEGNDEPENILNTSLWINLGKPSIDKKNPPACMNLSLKDLPGEIWKPIPGLEQYFTISNKGRIKRLNTWTQNKNKTFWKEHIISLFVLHSDNKVYYLYTKLSCKGIGYPIKVNRMLYYCFIENFDLNNKKLVVVNENLPHWDIDLSKLRLQSVTDILSERNKKYASMVRTVRNSKKTFNDLLWKKLGKPPIDKENPPAVLDLLLRDLPEELWKQLPGFSGKYVISNKGRVKRLSGWGAGNHYYEEEQIISLNVKNSTSSFLFFKLHPKEDINPKILSRMLYYCFVEEFDLNSRILKVVNRNDRLWETDLSKLSLCSMADFFKNKK
;
A
#
# COMPACT_ATOMS: atom_id res chain seq x y z
N MET A 1 -23.74 -11.85 -28.67
CA MET A 1 -23.92 -13.15 -28.00
C MET A 1 -25.22 -13.74 -28.54
N LYS A 2 -25.18 -14.88 -29.25
CA LYS A 2 -26.42 -15.55 -29.70
C LYS A 2 -27.10 -16.15 -28.47
N LEU A 3 -28.42 -15.97 -28.32
CA LEU A 3 -29.21 -16.66 -27.29
C LEU A 3 -28.99 -18.19 -27.46
N PRO A 4 -28.99 -18.98 -26.36
CA PRO A 4 -28.91 -20.42 -26.49
C PRO A 4 -30.06 -20.95 -27.36
N ALA A 5 -29.76 -21.89 -28.25
CA ALA A 5 -30.76 -22.56 -29.07
C ALA A 5 -31.83 -23.18 -28.15
N GLY A 6 -33.08 -22.74 -28.29
CA GLY A 6 -34.22 -23.22 -27.48
C GLY A 6 -34.88 -22.17 -26.56
N LEU A 7 -34.32 -20.98 -26.41
CA LEU A 7 -34.97 -19.88 -25.65
C LEU A 7 -35.78 -18.99 -26.60
N GLU A 8 -36.94 -19.49 -27.05
CA GLU A 8 -37.93 -18.71 -27.79
C GLU A 8 -38.86 -17.95 -26.84
N ASP A 9 -38.31 -16.95 -26.15
CA ASP A 9 -39.12 -16.04 -25.35
C ASP A 9 -39.72 -14.97 -26.28
N ARG A 10 -41.06 -15.02 -26.48
CA ARG A 10 -41.78 -14.09 -27.36
C ARG A 10 -41.62 -12.64 -26.91
N TYR A 11 -41.68 -12.38 -25.60
CA TYR A 11 -41.49 -11.05 -25.03
C TYR A 11 -40.10 -10.51 -25.37
N LEU A 12 -39.06 -11.33 -25.26
CA LEU A 12 -37.70 -10.94 -25.62
C LEU A 12 -37.57 -10.59 -27.12
N LYS A 13 -38.17 -11.40 -28.01
CA LYS A 13 -38.08 -11.22 -29.47
C LYS A 13 -38.93 -10.05 -29.97
N GLU A 14 -40.19 -10.00 -29.57
CA GLU A 14 -41.20 -9.08 -30.12
C GLU A 14 -41.18 -7.70 -29.46
N ILE A 15 -40.71 -7.61 -28.21
CA ILE A 15 -40.72 -6.37 -27.42
C ILE A 15 -39.30 -5.86 -27.19
N LEU A 16 -38.44 -6.62 -26.51
CA LEU A 16 -37.13 -6.10 -26.09
C LEU A 16 -36.10 -6.00 -27.23
N PHE A 17 -36.24 -6.80 -28.28
CA PHE A 17 -35.38 -6.77 -29.47
C PHE A 17 -36.01 -6.03 -30.65
N ASN A 18 -37.20 -5.46 -30.47
CA ASN A 18 -37.84 -4.62 -31.47
C ASN A 18 -37.15 -3.26 -31.51
N ASP A 19 -36.46 -2.98 -32.60
CA ASP A 19 -35.72 -1.75 -32.86
C ASP A 19 -36.54 -0.66 -33.58
N SER A 20 -37.82 -0.93 -33.85
CA SER A 20 -38.75 0.04 -34.43
C SER A 20 -38.98 1.22 -33.50
N LEU A 21 -38.91 2.43 -34.06
CA LEU A 21 -39.24 3.67 -33.37
C LEU A 21 -40.74 3.82 -33.11
N HIS A 22 -41.58 3.04 -33.82
CA HIS A 22 -43.02 3.02 -33.56
C HIS A 22 -43.31 2.49 -32.15
N ASP A 23 -44.24 3.15 -31.48
CA ASP A 23 -44.68 2.74 -30.15
C ASP A 23 -45.51 1.46 -30.24
N LEU A 24 -45.30 0.57 -29.27
CA LEU A 24 -46.10 -0.63 -29.11
C LEU A 24 -47.45 -0.26 -28.47
N PRO A 25 -48.48 -1.13 -28.57
CA PRO A 25 -49.75 -0.92 -27.87
C PRO A 25 -49.51 -0.64 -26.38
N ASP A 26 -50.17 0.40 -25.84
CA ASP A 26 -50.09 0.84 -24.44
C ASP A 26 -48.67 1.17 -23.94
N GLU A 27 -47.77 1.51 -24.85
CA GLU A 27 -46.41 1.88 -24.49
C GLU A 27 -46.30 3.36 -24.10
N ALA A 28 -45.98 3.60 -22.84
CA ALA A 28 -45.67 4.94 -22.34
C ALA A 28 -44.16 5.07 -22.10
N TRP A 29 -43.62 6.24 -22.41
CA TRP A 29 -42.20 6.58 -22.25
C TRP A 29 -41.99 7.61 -21.15
N LYS A 30 -40.91 7.47 -20.37
CA LYS A 30 -40.44 8.46 -19.39
C LYS A 30 -38.94 8.71 -19.55
N LEU A 31 -38.50 9.95 -19.33
CA LEU A 31 -37.08 10.29 -19.26
C LEU A 31 -36.42 9.52 -18.12
N ILE A 32 -35.18 9.07 -18.33
CA ILE A 32 -34.40 8.41 -17.30
C ILE A 32 -33.70 9.48 -16.46
N GLU A 33 -34.04 9.56 -15.17
CA GLU A 33 -33.45 10.52 -14.23
C GLU A 33 -31.92 10.35 -14.14
N GLY A 34 -31.16 11.45 -14.33
CA GLY A 34 -29.70 11.46 -14.42
C GLY A 34 -29.13 11.01 -15.77
N PHE A 35 -29.99 10.69 -16.74
CA PHE A 35 -29.64 10.31 -18.10
C PHE A 35 -30.69 10.87 -19.09
N GLU A 36 -30.90 12.18 -19.06
CA GLU A 36 -31.99 12.90 -19.73
C GLU A 36 -31.96 12.74 -21.27
N ASN A 37 -30.82 12.32 -21.81
CA ASN A 37 -30.65 11.94 -23.22
C ASN A 37 -31.36 10.62 -23.60
N TYR A 38 -32.00 9.95 -22.64
CA TYR A 38 -32.61 8.64 -22.81
C TYR A 38 -33.99 8.58 -22.19
N ALA A 39 -34.85 7.76 -22.78
CA ALA A 39 -36.16 7.40 -22.24
C ALA A 39 -36.29 5.88 -22.04
N ILE A 40 -37.06 5.48 -21.04
CA ILE A 40 -37.43 4.08 -20.73
C ILE A 40 -38.94 3.92 -20.91
N SER A 41 -39.37 2.81 -21.50
CA SER A 41 -40.79 2.52 -21.69
C SER A 41 -41.39 1.58 -20.62
N THR A 42 -42.72 1.54 -20.51
CA THR A 42 -43.48 0.59 -19.69
C THR A 42 -43.11 -0.88 -19.96
N HIS A 43 -42.69 -1.15 -21.19
CA HIS A 43 -42.29 -2.46 -21.69
C HIS A 43 -40.79 -2.77 -21.49
N GLY A 44 -40.00 -1.80 -21.02
CA GLY A 44 -38.57 -1.93 -20.82
C GLY A 44 -37.72 -1.71 -22.08
N ARG A 45 -38.29 -1.12 -23.14
CA ARG A 45 -37.50 -0.61 -24.27
C ARG A 45 -36.79 0.67 -23.84
N VAL A 46 -35.58 0.89 -24.34
CA VAL A 46 -34.78 2.10 -24.03
C VAL A 46 -34.56 2.87 -25.32
N LYS A 47 -34.93 4.15 -25.34
CA LYS A 47 -34.81 5.05 -26.50
C LYS A 47 -33.69 6.05 -26.21
N SER A 48 -32.74 6.19 -27.14
CA SER A 48 -31.81 7.33 -27.16
C SER A 48 -32.51 8.46 -27.91
N LEU A 49 -32.64 9.61 -27.28
CA LEU A 49 -33.31 10.76 -27.87
C LEU A 49 -32.39 11.49 -28.84
N GLU A 50 -33.00 12.13 -29.83
CA GLU A 50 -32.31 13.00 -30.78
C GLU A 50 -31.63 14.17 -30.04
N ARG A 51 -30.36 14.45 -30.36
CA ARG A 51 -29.60 15.54 -29.74
C ARG A 51 -28.37 15.93 -30.56
N TRP A 52 -27.90 17.16 -30.36
CA TRP A 52 -26.61 17.63 -30.83
C TRP A 52 -25.53 17.38 -29.78
N VAL A 53 -24.37 16.86 -30.19
CA VAL A 53 -23.22 16.63 -29.31
C VAL A 53 -21.94 17.19 -29.92
N ALA A 54 -21.05 17.71 -29.08
CA ALA A 54 -19.72 18.12 -29.54
C ALA A 54 -18.90 16.90 -29.97
N SER A 55 -18.31 16.98 -31.17
CA SER A 55 -17.40 15.96 -31.70
C SER A 55 -16.01 16.10 -31.07
N SER A 56 -15.36 14.96 -30.78
CA SER A 56 -13.98 14.94 -30.27
C SER A 56 -12.94 15.50 -31.24
N ARG A 57 -13.31 15.69 -32.52
CA ARG A 57 -12.47 16.28 -33.57
C ARG A 57 -12.77 17.76 -33.83
N GLY A 58 -13.63 18.39 -33.00
CA GLY A 58 -14.20 19.72 -33.24
C GLY A 58 -15.49 19.67 -34.07
N GLY A 59 -16.41 20.59 -33.82
CA GLY A 59 -17.74 20.67 -34.45
C GLY A 59 -18.87 19.99 -33.68
N GLU A 60 -20.10 20.13 -34.16
CA GLU A 60 -21.30 19.49 -33.61
C GLU A 60 -21.77 18.33 -34.50
N GLN A 61 -22.17 17.23 -33.88
CA GLN A 61 -22.76 16.07 -34.56
C GLN A 61 -24.20 15.87 -34.07
N LYS A 62 -25.14 15.77 -35.01
CA LYS A 62 -26.51 15.35 -34.71
C LYS A 62 -26.55 13.83 -34.51
N ILE A 63 -26.99 13.39 -33.34
CA ILE A 63 -27.34 12.00 -33.05
C ILE A 63 -28.83 11.86 -33.24
N SER A 64 -29.27 11.09 -34.23
CA SER A 64 -30.67 10.75 -34.43
C SER A 64 -31.20 9.85 -33.31
N GLU A 65 -32.51 9.93 -33.08
CA GLU A 65 -33.17 9.03 -32.14
C GLU A 65 -33.07 7.56 -32.60
N LYS A 66 -33.00 6.65 -31.62
CA LYS A 66 -32.99 5.20 -31.88
C LYS A 66 -33.40 4.38 -30.66
N ILE A 67 -33.97 3.21 -30.89
CA ILE A 67 -34.11 2.20 -29.85
C ILE A 67 -32.74 1.56 -29.57
N MET A 68 -32.36 1.53 -28.30
CA MET A 68 -31.09 1.03 -27.81
C MET A 68 -31.09 -0.51 -27.77
N LYS A 69 -30.03 -1.11 -28.29
CA LYS A 69 -29.81 -2.55 -28.19
C LYS A 69 -29.50 -2.95 -26.75
N LEU A 70 -30.40 -3.73 -26.14
CA LEU A 70 -30.25 -4.25 -24.79
C LEU A 70 -29.24 -5.40 -24.72
N GLN A 71 -28.57 -5.55 -23.57
CA GLN A 71 -27.60 -6.59 -23.29
C GLN A 71 -28.20 -7.64 -22.36
N THR A 72 -28.14 -8.91 -22.78
CA THR A 72 -28.51 -10.07 -21.96
C THR A 72 -27.30 -10.59 -21.20
N PHE A 73 -27.29 -10.46 -19.87
CA PHE A 73 -26.26 -11.04 -19.02
C PHE A 73 -26.70 -12.41 -18.51
N ARG A 74 -25.95 -13.47 -18.83
CA ARG A 74 -26.22 -14.84 -18.39
C ARG A 74 -25.29 -15.23 -17.25
N TYR A 75 -25.85 -15.84 -16.21
CA TYR A 75 -25.07 -16.47 -15.15
C TYR A 75 -25.60 -17.88 -14.84
N PHE A 76 -24.74 -18.76 -14.36
CA PHE A 76 -25.11 -20.12 -13.98
C PHE A 76 -25.35 -20.22 -12.49
N ASN A 77 -26.52 -20.73 -12.09
CA ASN A 77 -26.80 -21.05 -10.70
C ASN A 77 -26.39 -22.50 -10.44
N LYS A 78 -25.28 -22.69 -9.71
CA LYS A 78 -24.75 -24.02 -9.38
C LYS A 78 -25.73 -24.90 -8.61
N HIS A 79 -26.59 -24.31 -7.79
CA HIS A 79 -27.53 -25.05 -6.96
C HIS A 79 -28.72 -25.58 -7.77
N LEU A 80 -29.29 -24.73 -8.63
CA LEU A 80 -30.42 -25.08 -9.48
C LEU A 80 -29.99 -25.76 -10.80
N LYS A 81 -28.68 -25.84 -11.06
CA LYS A 81 -28.10 -26.31 -12.32
C LYS A 81 -28.75 -25.66 -13.56
N ALA A 82 -29.12 -24.38 -13.43
CA ALA A 82 -29.87 -23.64 -14.44
C ALA A 82 -29.21 -22.30 -14.75
N HIS A 83 -29.40 -21.82 -15.99
CA HIS A 83 -28.97 -20.49 -16.40
C HIS A 83 -30.05 -19.46 -16.10
N PHE A 84 -29.62 -18.32 -15.56
CA PHE A 84 -30.47 -17.17 -15.32
C PHE A 84 -29.96 -16.00 -16.15
N TYR A 85 -30.90 -15.15 -16.57
CA TYR A 85 -30.65 -14.03 -17.46
C TYR A 85 -31.07 -12.74 -16.76
N ASN A 86 -30.34 -11.66 -17.00
CA ASN A 86 -30.76 -10.32 -16.61
C ASN A 86 -30.59 -9.39 -17.81
N ILE A 87 -31.53 -8.46 -17.97
CA ILE A 87 -31.49 -7.45 -19.03
C ILE A 87 -30.85 -6.17 -18.51
N LYS A 88 -29.85 -5.67 -19.25
CA LYS A 88 -29.15 -4.42 -18.97
C LYS A 88 -29.14 -3.51 -20.20
N CYS A 89 -29.07 -2.20 -19.97
CA CYS A 89 -28.78 -1.21 -20.99
C CYS A 89 -27.51 -0.44 -20.61
N ASN A 90 -26.84 0.14 -21.60
CA ASN A 90 -25.71 1.02 -21.40
C ASN A 90 -26.15 2.44 -21.73
N LEU A 91 -26.09 3.33 -20.74
CA LEU A 91 -26.43 4.75 -20.87
C LEU A 91 -25.15 5.56 -20.81
N SER A 92 -24.99 6.53 -21.71
CA SER A 92 -23.78 7.36 -21.75
C SER A 92 -24.05 8.76 -21.22
N TYR A 93 -23.24 9.24 -20.29
CA TYR A 93 -23.31 10.58 -19.73
C TYR A 93 -21.88 11.12 -19.53
N GLU A 94 -21.60 12.35 -19.97
CA GLU A 94 -20.26 12.98 -19.90
C GLU A 94 -19.10 12.09 -20.39
N GLY A 95 -19.31 11.39 -21.50
CA GLY A 95 -18.30 10.48 -22.09
C GLY A 95 -18.06 9.18 -21.32
N LYS A 96 -18.76 8.94 -20.20
CA LYS A 96 -18.72 7.69 -19.43
C LYS A 96 -19.95 6.83 -19.75
N VAL A 97 -19.76 5.50 -19.73
CA VAL A 97 -20.81 4.51 -19.99
C VAL A 97 -21.23 3.84 -18.68
N TYR A 98 -22.53 3.83 -18.40
CA TYR A 98 -23.13 3.28 -17.20
C TYR A 98 -24.06 2.11 -17.55
N GLY A 99 -23.71 0.91 -17.07
CA GLY A 99 -24.57 -0.26 -17.21
C GLY A 99 -25.71 -0.24 -16.19
N LYS A 100 -26.95 -0.07 -16.62
CA LYS A 100 -28.15 -0.03 -15.76
C LYS A 100 -29.05 -1.25 -15.99
N SER A 101 -29.68 -1.74 -14.91
CA SER A 101 -30.66 -2.83 -15.00
C SER A 101 -31.98 -2.30 -15.54
N VAL A 102 -32.49 -2.92 -16.61
CA VAL A 102 -33.74 -2.48 -17.24
C VAL A 102 -34.92 -2.67 -16.27
N ALA A 103 -35.01 -3.81 -15.59
CA ALA A 103 -36.07 -4.05 -14.60
C ALA A 103 -36.08 -2.99 -13.48
N ARG A 104 -34.92 -2.57 -12.96
CA ARG A 104 -34.85 -1.51 -11.94
C ARG A 104 -35.30 -0.16 -12.51
N LEU A 105 -34.91 0.16 -13.75
CA LEU A 105 -35.35 1.39 -14.40
C LEU A 105 -36.86 1.40 -14.60
N VAL A 106 -37.45 0.33 -15.15
CA VAL A 106 -38.91 0.24 -15.34
C VAL A 106 -39.63 0.37 -14.01
N TYR A 107 -39.22 -0.38 -12.98
CA TYR A 107 -39.84 -0.30 -11.66
C TYR A 107 -39.79 1.12 -11.08
N ASN A 108 -38.61 1.75 -11.09
CA ASN A 108 -38.42 3.08 -10.51
C ASN A 108 -39.24 4.18 -11.21
N HIS A 109 -39.49 4.04 -12.53
CA HIS A 109 -40.19 5.07 -13.31
C HIS A 109 -41.71 4.81 -13.43
N PHE A 110 -42.16 3.55 -13.33
CA PHE A 110 -43.56 3.18 -13.60
C PHE A 110 -44.27 2.46 -12.45
N VAL A 111 -43.58 2.07 -11.37
CA VAL A 111 -44.20 1.42 -10.21
C VAL A 111 -44.04 2.28 -8.95
N GLU A 112 -42.82 2.43 -8.44
CA GLU A 112 -42.54 3.19 -7.21
C GLU A 112 -41.09 3.69 -7.22
N LYS A 113 -40.87 4.95 -6.82
CA LYS A 113 -39.51 5.51 -6.69
C LYS A 113 -38.81 4.87 -5.49
N PHE A 114 -37.57 4.44 -5.67
CA PHE A 114 -36.74 3.89 -4.61
C PHE A 114 -35.25 4.21 -4.81
N ASP A 115 -34.44 4.05 -3.77
CA ASP A 115 -32.99 4.23 -3.88
C ASP A 115 -32.40 3.15 -4.81
N MET A 116 -32.02 3.60 -6.01
CA MET A 116 -31.44 2.76 -7.06
C MET A 116 -30.04 2.22 -6.72
N ASP A 117 -29.38 2.75 -5.70
CA ASP A 117 -28.09 2.28 -5.20
C ASP A 117 -28.21 1.40 -3.94
N ASP A 118 -29.38 1.33 -3.30
CA ASP A 118 -29.62 0.42 -2.19
C ASP A 118 -29.60 -1.05 -2.66
N GLN A 119 -28.62 -1.79 -2.14
CA GLN A 119 -28.40 -3.20 -2.41
C GLN A 119 -29.25 -4.12 -1.49
N SER A 120 -29.93 -3.55 -0.50
CA SER A 120 -30.87 -4.26 0.39
C SER A 120 -32.18 -4.60 -0.32
N LEU A 121 -32.55 -3.77 -1.31
CA LEU A 121 -33.75 -3.90 -2.12
C LEU A 121 -33.46 -4.58 -3.46
N ARG A 122 -34.34 -5.51 -3.86
CA ARG A 122 -34.25 -6.23 -5.13
C ARG A 122 -35.58 -6.20 -5.85
N VAL A 123 -35.55 -5.85 -7.13
CA VAL A 123 -36.68 -6.02 -8.02
C VAL A 123 -36.79 -7.50 -8.39
N SER A 124 -37.97 -8.08 -8.20
CA SER A 124 -38.32 -9.44 -8.54
C SER A 124 -39.43 -9.46 -9.60
N PHE A 125 -39.70 -10.65 -10.13
CA PHE A 125 -40.59 -10.90 -11.25
C PHE A 125 -41.70 -11.82 -10.75
N LYS A 126 -42.96 -11.41 -10.89
CA LYS A 126 -44.11 -12.14 -10.34
C LYS A 126 -44.26 -13.53 -10.98
N ASP A 127 -43.92 -13.64 -12.25
CA ASP A 127 -43.94 -14.87 -13.05
C ASP A 127 -42.63 -15.70 -13.02
N ASP A 128 -41.63 -15.29 -12.22
CA ASP A 128 -40.28 -15.90 -12.17
C ASP A 128 -39.50 -15.82 -13.52
N ASN A 129 -40.01 -15.11 -14.54
CA ASN A 129 -39.33 -14.89 -15.83
C ASN A 129 -38.64 -13.53 -15.89
N ARG A 130 -37.30 -13.54 -15.98
CA ARG A 130 -36.45 -12.34 -15.93
C ARG A 130 -36.38 -11.55 -17.22
N PHE A 131 -36.96 -12.07 -18.30
CA PHE A 131 -37.14 -11.33 -19.55
C PHE A 131 -38.38 -10.44 -19.54
N HIS A 132 -39.39 -10.79 -18.74
CA HIS A 132 -40.66 -10.08 -18.65
C HIS A 132 -40.52 -8.86 -17.74
N VAL A 133 -39.92 -7.80 -18.27
CA VAL A 133 -39.61 -6.56 -17.54
C VAL A 133 -40.76 -5.53 -17.56
N HIS A 134 -41.95 -5.90 -18.05
CA HIS A 134 -43.12 -5.03 -18.05
C HIS A 134 -43.47 -4.58 -16.62
N PHE A 135 -43.81 -3.30 -16.42
CA PHE A 135 -43.95 -2.72 -15.08
C PHE A 135 -44.92 -3.50 -14.16
N ASN A 136 -46.03 -4.01 -14.70
CA ASN A 136 -47.01 -4.81 -13.93
C ASN A 136 -46.46 -6.14 -13.40
N ASN A 137 -45.40 -6.69 -14.01
CA ASN A 137 -44.77 -7.95 -13.60
C ASN A 137 -43.70 -7.75 -12.52
N LEU A 138 -43.37 -6.50 -12.16
CA LEU A 138 -42.27 -6.21 -11.24
C LEU A 138 -42.78 -5.95 -9.82
N GLU A 139 -42.02 -6.41 -8.82
CA GLU A 139 -42.25 -6.15 -7.40
C GLU A 139 -40.93 -5.85 -6.69
N LEU A 140 -40.93 -4.99 -5.67
CA LEU A 140 -39.75 -4.70 -4.85
C LEU A 140 -39.80 -5.55 -3.59
N MET A 141 -38.70 -6.25 -3.30
CA MET A 141 -38.57 -7.06 -2.08
C MET A 141 -37.26 -6.77 -1.36
N THR A 142 -37.30 -6.87 -0.04
CA THR A 142 -36.12 -6.85 0.83
C THR A 142 -35.37 -8.19 0.77
N ARG A 143 -34.10 -8.19 1.18
CA ARG A 143 -33.31 -9.43 1.35
C ARG A 143 -33.98 -10.45 2.27
N HIS A 144 -34.71 -9.99 3.29
CA HIS A 144 -35.42 -10.88 4.23
C HIS A 144 -36.58 -11.59 3.54
N GLU A 145 -37.41 -10.84 2.80
CA GLU A 145 -38.58 -11.38 2.09
C GLU A 145 -38.17 -12.36 0.99
N ILE A 146 -37.15 -12.04 0.18
CA ILE A 146 -36.64 -12.96 -0.84
C ILE A 146 -36.20 -14.28 -0.21
N ARG A 147 -35.51 -14.20 0.94
CA ARG A 147 -35.03 -15.37 1.66
C ARG A 147 -36.20 -16.19 2.22
N SER A 148 -37.21 -15.51 2.76
CA SER A 148 -38.44 -16.13 3.25
C SER A 148 -39.20 -16.83 2.11
N LYS A 149 -39.40 -16.13 0.98
CA LYS A 149 -40.03 -16.66 -0.25
C LYS A 149 -39.30 -17.90 -0.75
N ALA A 150 -37.97 -17.88 -0.81
CA ALA A 150 -37.15 -19.03 -1.21
C ALA A 150 -37.22 -20.20 -0.21
N LEU A 151 -37.32 -19.93 1.10
CA LEU A 151 -37.51 -20.98 2.12
C LEU A 151 -38.90 -21.62 2.00
N ASN A 152 -39.96 -20.80 1.86
CA ASN A 152 -41.34 -21.25 1.74
C ASN A 152 -41.59 -22.02 0.44
N SER A 153 -40.92 -21.64 -0.66
CA SER A 153 -40.98 -22.36 -1.93
C SER A 153 -40.14 -23.65 -1.95
N GLY A 154 -39.63 -24.11 -0.80
CA GLY A 154 -38.81 -25.32 -0.68
C GLY A 154 -37.39 -25.22 -1.26
N ARG A 155 -36.97 -24.03 -1.72
CA ARG A 155 -35.66 -23.76 -2.36
C ARG A 155 -34.56 -23.40 -1.34
N GLY A 156 -34.87 -23.38 -0.04
CA GLY A 156 -33.92 -23.03 1.03
C GLY A 156 -33.23 -24.23 1.70
N LYS A 157 -32.23 -23.97 2.57
CA LYS A 157 -31.52 -25.01 3.32
C LYS A 157 -32.50 -25.74 4.26
N LYS A 158 -32.78 -27.02 3.97
CA LYS A 158 -33.58 -27.92 4.82
C LYS A 158 -32.96 -28.02 6.23
N GLY A 159 -33.81 -28.00 7.26
CA GLY A 159 -33.39 -28.10 8.66
C GLY A 159 -34.56 -27.99 9.63
N ASN A 160 -34.41 -28.52 10.84
CA ASN A 160 -35.44 -28.44 11.87
C ASN A 160 -35.44 -27.07 12.55
N TYR A 161 -35.97 -26.04 11.87
CA TYR A 161 -36.05 -24.68 12.43
C TYR A 161 -37.20 -24.49 13.44
N ARG A 162 -38.11 -25.47 13.55
CA ARG A 162 -39.22 -25.45 14.51
C ARG A 162 -38.84 -26.03 15.88
N GLN A 163 -37.62 -26.53 16.05
CA GLN A 163 -37.17 -27.05 17.35
C GLN A 163 -37.03 -25.91 18.37
N SER A 164 -37.45 -26.18 19.60
CA SER A 164 -37.25 -25.26 20.72
C SER A 164 -35.79 -25.17 21.11
N VAL A 165 -35.35 -23.97 21.52
CA VAL A 165 -33.94 -23.69 21.77
C VAL A 165 -33.72 -22.91 23.05
N SER A 166 -32.56 -23.14 23.67
CA SER A 166 -32.06 -22.36 24.80
C SER A 166 -30.81 -21.59 24.40
N GLN A 167 -30.79 -20.32 24.80
CA GLN A 167 -29.74 -19.35 24.55
C GLN A 167 -28.85 -19.23 25.79
N TYR A 168 -27.54 -19.27 25.58
CA TYR A 168 -26.54 -19.09 26.62
C TYR A 168 -25.49 -18.05 26.21
N THR A 169 -24.85 -17.41 27.19
CA THR A 169 -23.62 -16.65 26.97
C THR A 169 -22.50 -17.60 26.50
N VAL A 170 -21.37 -17.07 26.01
CA VAL A 170 -20.25 -17.95 25.63
C VAL A 170 -19.47 -18.42 26.85
N GLU A 171 -19.72 -17.78 27.99
CA GLU A 171 -19.16 -18.07 29.29
C GLU A 171 -19.94 -19.18 30.03
N GLY A 172 -21.16 -19.52 29.58
CA GLY A 172 -21.94 -20.64 30.09
C GLY A 172 -23.26 -20.26 30.77
N ASP A 173 -23.55 -18.97 30.90
CA ASP A 173 -24.72 -18.49 31.63
C ASP A 173 -25.98 -18.62 30.80
N PHE A 174 -27.05 -19.13 31.40
CA PHE A 174 -28.37 -19.20 30.75
C PHE A 174 -28.93 -17.80 30.53
N VAL A 175 -29.48 -17.54 29.34
CA VAL A 175 -30.07 -16.24 28.97
C VAL A 175 -31.58 -16.35 28.81
N ALA A 176 -32.06 -17.23 27.93
CA ALA A 176 -33.48 -17.36 27.62
C ALA A 176 -33.79 -18.68 26.88
N SER A 177 -35.07 -19.04 26.80
CA SER A 177 -35.55 -20.12 25.94
C SER A 177 -36.63 -19.62 24.99
N TYR A 178 -36.67 -20.18 23.79
CA TYR A 178 -37.63 -19.84 22.75
C TYR A 178 -38.38 -21.10 22.31
N LYS A 179 -39.64 -20.92 21.89
CA LYS A 179 -40.49 -22.00 21.39
C LYS A 179 -39.92 -22.63 20.13
N ASP A 180 -39.28 -21.82 19.28
CA ASP A 180 -38.61 -22.26 18.05
C ASP A 180 -37.50 -21.29 17.61
N ILE A 181 -36.71 -21.69 16.60
CA ILE A 181 -35.60 -20.87 16.07
C ILE A 181 -36.11 -19.59 15.39
N TYR A 182 -37.31 -19.59 14.82
CA TYR A 182 -37.88 -18.42 14.16
C TYR A 182 -38.24 -17.32 15.16
N GLU A 183 -38.77 -17.71 16.32
CA GLU A 183 -39.04 -16.79 17.42
C GLU A 183 -37.73 -16.15 17.90
N ALA A 184 -36.71 -16.95 18.21
CA ALA A 184 -35.39 -16.43 18.56
C ALA A 184 -34.82 -15.49 17.47
N SER A 185 -34.99 -15.88 16.21
CA SER A 185 -34.54 -15.12 15.04
C SER A 185 -35.21 -13.74 14.95
N LYS A 186 -36.52 -13.69 15.16
CA LYS A 186 -37.32 -12.46 15.13
C LYS A 186 -36.99 -11.55 16.31
N THR A 187 -36.95 -12.11 17.52
CA THR A 187 -36.72 -11.34 18.76
C THR A 187 -35.32 -10.71 18.79
N LEU A 188 -34.30 -11.43 18.32
CA LEU A 188 -32.91 -10.98 18.41
C LEU A 188 -32.36 -10.40 17.10
N GLY A 189 -33.13 -10.43 16.01
CA GLY A 189 -32.66 -10.03 14.68
C GLY A 189 -31.50 -10.90 14.15
N ILE A 190 -31.37 -12.14 14.63
CA ILE A 190 -30.34 -13.10 14.22
C ILE A 190 -30.94 -14.00 13.15
N ALA A 191 -30.26 -14.25 12.02
CA ALA A 191 -30.79 -15.16 11.01
C ALA A 191 -30.95 -16.60 11.57
N ALA A 192 -32.14 -17.21 11.43
CA ALA A 192 -32.40 -18.59 11.84
C ALA A 192 -31.39 -19.61 11.29
N THR A 193 -30.93 -19.41 10.05
CA THR A 193 -29.89 -20.23 9.41
C THR A 193 -28.50 -20.16 10.06
N SER A 194 -28.28 -19.16 10.90
CA SER A 194 -27.04 -19.00 11.66
C SER A 194 -27.13 -19.71 13.01
N ILE A 195 -28.33 -19.80 13.60
CA ILE A 195 -28.58 -20.47 14.89
C ILE A 195 -28.50 -22.00 14.72
N LEU A 196 -29.18 -22.56 13.72
CA LEU A 196 -29.25 -24.03 13.54
C LEU A 196 -27.86 -24.72 13.42
N PRO A 197 -26.87 -24.19 12.67
CA PRO A 197 -25.53 -24.77 12.66
C PRO A 197 -24.81 -24.79 14.01
N VAL A 198 -25.15 -23.88 14.94
CA VAL A 198 -24.55 -23.86 16.28
C VAL A 198 -25.08 -25.01 17.12
N ILE A 199 -26.39 -25.24 17.07
CA ILE A 199 -27.04 -26.37 17.74
C ILE A 199 -26.47 -27.70 17.22
N ASN A 200 -26.25 -27.78 15.91
CA ASN A 200 -25.66 -28.96 15.27
C ASN A 200 -24.13 -29.06 15.42
N LYS A 201 -23.51 -28.27 16.32
CA LYS A 201 -22.05 -28.21 16.56
C LYS A 201 -21.18 -27.90 15.33
N LYS A 202 -21.75 -27.45 14.22
CA LYS A 202 -21.02 -27.05 12.99
C LYS A 202 -20.45 -25.63 13.05
N LYS A 203 -20.97 -24.82 13.98
CA LYS A 203 -20.49 -23.47 14.27
C LYS A 203 -20.45 -23.29 15.78
N THR A 204 -19.61 -22.36 16.22
CA THR A 204 -19.45 -22.10 17.65
C THR A 204 -20.48 -21.11 18.20
N THR A 205 -20.83 -20.04 17.47
CA THR A 205 -21.75 -19.01 17.98
C THR A 205 -22.67 -18.46 16.90
N ALA A 206 -23.79 -17.87 17.32
CA ALA A 206 -24.66 -17.07 16.47
C ALA A 206 -25.18 -15.85 17.25
N GLY A 207 -24.94 -14.65 16.71
CA GLY A 207 -25.35 -13.39 17.34
C GLY A 207 -24.75 -13.18 18.74
N LYS A 208 -23.49 -13.58 18.93
CA LYS A 208 -22.73 -13.56 20.20
C LYS A 208 -23.11 -14.65 21.23
N PHE A 209 -24.09 -15.50 20.95
CA PHE A 209 -24.58 -16.51 21.90
C PHE A 209 -24.24 -17.94 21.47
N ARG A 210 -24.31 -18.83 22.45
CA ARG A 210 -24.36 -20.28 22.29
C ARG A 210 -25.82 -20.73 22.25
N TRP A 211 -26.08 -21.79 21.50
CA TRP A 211 -27.43 -22.28 21.25
C TRP A 211 -27.46 -23.79 21.40
N PHE A 212 -28.39 -24.27 22.21
CA PHE A 212 -28.61 -25.69 22.45
C PHE A 212 -30.10 -26.02 22.31
N ALA A 213 -30.42 -27.30 22.07
CA ALA A 213 -31.80 -27.75 22.06
C ALA A 213 -32.43 -27.58 23.45
N LYS A 214 -33.70 -27.16 23.52
CA LYS A 214 -34.44 -27.02 24.78
C LYS A 214 -34.59 -28.41 25.42
N GLY A 215 -33.93 -28.62 26.56
CA GLY A 215 -33.84 -29.91 27.25
C GLY A 215 -32.41 -30.45 27.39
N TYR A 216 -31.46 -29.91 26.62
CA TYR A 216 -30.03 -30.19 26.83
C TYR A 216 -29.44 -29.24 27.87
N THR A 217 -28.75 -29.77 28.87
CA THR A 217 -28.01 -29.00 29.88
C THR A 217 -26.53 -29.03 29.51
N PRO A 218 -25.96 -27.93 28.99
CA PRO A 218 -24.58 -27.92 28.51
C PRO A 218 -23.58 -27.95 29.66
N THR A 219 -22.50 -28.72 29.51
CA THR A 219 -21.39 -28.76 30.47
C THR A 219 -20.31 -27.75 30.10
N LYS A 220 -19.30 -27.52 30.96
CA LYS A 220 -18.19 -26.57 30.67
C LYS A 220 -17.46 -26.92 29.37
N GLU A 221 -17.33 -28.20 29.07
CA GLU A 221 -16.68 -28.73 27.88
C GLU A 221 -17.43 -28.35 26.59
N ASP A 222 -18.76 -28.28 26.62
CA ASP A 222 -19.55 -27.85 25.46
C ASP A 222 -19.23 -26.40 25.04
N PHE A 223 -18.74 -25.57 25.97
CA PHE A 223 -18.36 -24.19 25.69
C PHE A 223 -16.93 -24.05 25.17
N ILE A 224 -16.14 -25.13 25.15
CA ILE A 224 -14.80 -25.18 24.56
C ILE A 224 -14.93 -25.74 23.15
N PRO A 225 -14.64 -24.97 22.08
CA PRO A 225 -14.77 -25.49 20.73
C PRO A 225 -13.81 -26.64 20.47
N GLU A 226 -14.37 -27.79 20.07
CA GLU A 226 -13.63 -28.89 19.48
C GLU A 226 -12.89 -28.36 18.24
N GLY A 227 -11.55 -28.40 18.30
CA GLY A 227 -10.71 -28.10 17.17
C GLY A 227 -10.24 -29.43 16.60
N ASN A 228 -10.07 -29.49 15.27
CA ASN A 228 -9.19 -30.51 14.72
C ASN A 228 -7.80 -30.22 15.29
N ASP A 229 -7.36 -31.04 16.23
CA ASP A 229 -6.02 -30.94 16.79
C ASP A 229 -5.04 -31.36 15.68
N GLU A 230 -4.67 -30.41 14.83
CA GLU A 230 -3.52 -30.58 13.95
C GLU A 230 -2.31 -30.93 14.82
N PRO A 231 -1.42 -31.83 14.36
CA PRO A 231 -0.26 -32.24 15.14
C PRO A 231 0.53 -31.00 15.56
N GLU A 232 0.68 -30.80 16.87
CA GLU A 232 1.42 -29.67 17.44
C GLU A 232 2.83 -29.64 16.83
N ASN A 233 3.08 -28.68 15.94
CA ASN A 233 4.41 -28.51 15.38
C ASN A 233 5.30 -27.91 16.47
N ILE A 234 6.09 -28.75 17.15
CA ILE A 234 6.95 -28.36 18.27
C ILE A 234 8.02 -27.33 17.85
N LEU A 235 8.44 -27.34 16.59
CA LEU A 235 9.54 -26.50 16.08
C LEU A 235 9.03 -25.38 15.16
N ASN A 236 9.37 -24.14 15.51
CA ASN A 236 9.26 -22.99 14.61
C ASN A 236 10.31 -23.07 13.48
N THR A 237 9.96 -23.83 12.43
CA THR A 237 10.87 -24.11 11.31
C THR A 237 11.22 -22.85 10.51
N SER A 238 10.30 -21.89 10.40
CA SER A 238 10.54 -20.62 9.72
C SER A 238 11.63 -19.81 10.42
N LEU A 239 11.54 -19.66 11.74
CA LEU A 239 12.56 -18.97 12.51
C LEU A 239 13.91 -19.70 12.45
N TRP A 240 13.90 -21.02 12.56
CA TRP A 240 15.11 -21.84 12.45
C TRP A 240 15.83 -21.64 11.10
N ILE A 241 15.09 -21.62 9.98
CA ILE A 241 15.64 -21.33 8.65
C ILE A 241 16.21 -19.91 8.59
N ASN A 242 15.47 -18.91 9.08
CA ASN A 242 15.86 -17.50 9.01
C ASN A 242 17.04 -17.15 9.93
N LEU A 243 17.34 -17.98 10.92
CA LEU A 243 18.53 -17.91 11.77
C LEU A 243 19.73 -18.68 11.20
N GLY A 244 19.63 -19.21 9.97
CA GLY A 244 20.73 -19.91 9.32
C GLY A 244 20.84 -21.39 9.69
N LYS A 245 19.74 -22.02 10.13
CA LYS A 245 19.67 -23.44 10.48
C LYS A 245 20.73 -23.87 11.52
N PRO A 246 20.80 -23.21 12.69
CA PRO A 246 21.74 -23.59 13.74
C PRO A 246 21.55 -25.07 14.16
N SER A 247 22.63 -25.71 14.58
CA SER A 247 22.60 -27.08 15.11
C SER A 247 21.82 -27.12 16.43
N ILE A 248 20.65 -27.75 16.43
CA ILE A 248 19.73 -27.85 17.59
C ILE A 248 19.03 -29.21 17.59
N ASP A 249 18.55 -29.65 18.75
CA ASP A 249 17.61 -30.77 18.84
C ASP A 249 16.22 -30.33 18.37
N LYS A 250 15.72 -30.92 17.29
CA LYS A 250 14.40 -30.59 16.72
C LYS A 250 13.23 -31.15 17.54
N LYS A 251 13.46 -32.18 18.37
CA LYS A 251 12.43 -32.75 19.25
C LYS A 251 12.29 -31.95 20.53
N ASN A 252 13.37 -31.29 20.97
CA ASN A 252 13.38 -30.38 22.10
C ASN A 252 14.11 -29.07 21.74
N PRO A 253 13.50 -28.22 20.90
CA PRO A 253 14.15 -27.02 20.41
C PRO A 253 14.35 -25.97 21.50
N PRO A 254 15.32 -25.06 21.33
CA PRO A 254 15.51 -23.92 22.22
C PRO A 254 14.25 -23.08 22.36
N ALA A 255 14.11 -22.40 23.51
CA ALA A 255 12.89 -21.68 23.87
C ALA A 255 12.36 -20.77 22.75
N CYS A 256 13.23 -20.01 22.09
CA CYS A 256 12.84 -19.09 21.02
C CYS A 256 12.21 -19.77 19.79
N MET A 257 12.45 -21.07 19.58
CA MET A 257 11.91 -21.87 18.49
C MET A 257 10.91 -22.94 18.96
N ASN A 258 10.65 -23.04 20.26
CA ASN A 258 9.81 -24.09 20.84
C ASN A 258 8.34 -23.64 20.92
N LEU A 259 7.49 -24.28 20.13
CA LEU A 259 6.05 -24.00 20.05
C LEU A 259 5.19 -24.92 20.93
N SER A 260 5.81 -25.84 21.69
CA SER A 260 5.09 -26.73 22.60
C SER A 260 4.45 -25.95 23.75
N LEU A 261 3.21 -26.31 24.11
CA LEU A 261 2.54 -25.76 25.29
C LEU A 261 3.16 -26.20 26.62
N LYS A 262 3.97 -27.27 26.61
CA LYS A 262 4.68 -27.76 27.80
C LYS A 262 5.70 -26.73 28.27
N ASP A 263 5.73 -26.48 29.58
CA ASP A 263 6.69 -25.57 30.18
C ASP A 263 8.10 -26.17 30.16
N LEU A 264 9.09 -25.34 29.89
CA LEU A 264 10.50 -25.71 29.91
C LEU A 264 11.05 -25.65 31.34
N PRO A 265 12.15 -26.37 31.65
CA PRO A 265 12.76 -26.33 32.97
C PRO A 265 13.11 -24.90 33.41
N GLY A 266 12.62 -24.51 34.59
CA GLY A 266 12.83 -23.17 35.18
C GLY A 266 12.11 -22.03 34.45
N GLU A 267 11.10 -22.35 33.64
CA GLU A 267 10.32 -21.35 32.92
C GLU A 267 9.22 -20.74 33.79
N ILE A 268 9.14 -19.41 33.79
CA ILE A 268 8.17 -18.63 34.58
C ILE A 268 7.48 -17.66 33.64
N TRP A 269 6.15 -17.57 33.73
CA TRP A 269 5.31 -16.73 32.88
C TRP A 269 4.86 -15.46 33.61
N LYS A 270 4.90 -14.32 32.90
CA LYS A 270 4.33 -13.04 33.34
C LYS A 270 3.38 -12.48 32.28
N PRO A 271 2.32 -11.74 32.66
CA PRO A 271 1.43 -11.12 31.68
C PRO A 271 2.16 -10.03 30.87
N ILE A 272 1.79 -9.88 29.60
CA ILE A 272 2.32 -8.79 28.77
C ILE A 272 1.57 -7.49 29.11
N PRO A 273 2.26 -6.40 29.48
CA PRO A 273 1.63 -5.12 29.82
C PRO A 273 0.70 -4.59 28.72
N GLY A 274 -0.50 -4.17 29.11
CA GLY A 274 -1.58 -3.71 28.23
C GLY A 274 -2.30 -4.82 27.45
N LEU A 275 -1.89 -6.09 27.63
CA LEU A 275 -2.40 -7.27 26.93
C LEU A 275 -2.63 -8.46 27.89
N GLU A 276 -2.79 -8.19 29.17
CA GLU A 276 -2.75 -9.15 30.28
C GLU A 276 -3.79 -10.27 30.13
N GLN A 277 -4.96 -9.93 29.58
CA GLN A 277 -6.05 -10.89 29.38
C GLN A 277 -5.79 -11.87 28.22
N TYR A 278 -4.84 -11.57 27.35
CA TYR A 278 -4.69 -12.26 26.05
C TYR A 278 -3.34 -12.97 25.90
N PHE A 279 -2.28 -12.44 26.51
CA PHE A 279 -0.93 -12.92 26.26
C PHE A 279 -0.05 -12.86 27.51
N THR A 280 0.80 -13.87 27.64
CA THR A 280 1.88 -13.95 28.63
C THR A 280 3.22 -14.15 27.94
N ILE A 281 4.31 -13.71 28.57
CA ILE A 281 5.69 -13.92 28.14
C ILE A 281 6.44 -14.67 29.23
N SER A 282 7.27 -15.64 28.84
CA SER A 282 8.13 -16.36 29.76
C SER A 282 9.49 -15.69 29.95
N ASN A 283 10.17 -15.99 31.05
CA ASN A 283 11.56 -15.57 31.30
C ASN A 283 12.55 -16.10 30.23
N LYS A 284 12.16 -17.11 29.45
CA LYS A 284 12.92 -17.63 28.30
C LYS A 284 12.53 -17.00 26.96
N GLY A 285 11.63 -16.02 26.95
CA GLY A 285 11.24 -15.25 25.77
C GLY A 285 10.13 -15.89 24.93
N ARG A 286 9.51 -16.98 25.39
CA ARG A 286 8.33 -17.56 24.73
C ARG A 286 7.12 -16.68 24.99
N ILE A 287 6.25 -16.54 24.00
CA ILE A 287 5.01 -15.78 24.15
C ILE A 287 3.85 -16.76 23.99
N LYS A 288 2.97 -16.85 24.98
CA LYS A 288 1.81 -17.72 25.00
C LYS A 288 0.56 -16.87 24.83
N ARG A 289 -0.30 -17.25 23.88
CA ARG A 289 -1.65 -16.71 23.78
C ARG A 289 -2.55 -17.51 24.71
N LEU A 290 -3.42 -16.81 25.45
CA LEU A 290 -4.39 -17.40 26.35
C LEU A 290 -5.72 -17.70 25.66
N ASN A 291 -6.43 -18.70 26.19
CA ASN A 291 -7.80 -19.05 25.80
C ASN A 291 -8.73 -17.84 25.96
N THR A 292 -9.23 -17.31 24.85
CA THR A 292 -10.03 -16.07 24.87
C THR A 292 -11.10 -16.03 23.79
N TRP A 293 -12.25 -15.46 24.12
CA TRP A 293 -13.30 -15.13 23.15
C TRP A 293 -13.04 -13.78 22.50
N THR A 294 -13.22 -13.68 21.18
CA THR A 294 -13.21 -12.39 20.48
C THR A 294 -14.41 -11.53 20.87
N GLN A 295 -14.26 -10.21 20.79
CA GLN A 295 -15.34 -9.25 21.04
C GLN A 295 -16.18 -8.94 19.78
N ASN A 296 -15.98 -9.69 18.69
CA ASN A 296 -16.66 -9.46 17.41
C ASN A 296 -18.15 -9.85 17.48
N LYS A 297 -18.97 -9.38 16.52
CA LYS A 297 -20.42 -9.69 16.42
C LYS A 297 -20.71 -11.20 16.45
N ASN A 298 -19.81 -12.00 15.86
CA ASN A 298 -19.77 -13.44 16.09
C ASN A 298 -18.53 -13.71 16.94
N LYS A 299 -18.72 -14.01 18.22
CA LYS A 299 -17.63 -14.37 19.13
C LYS A 299 -16.97 -15.66 18.62
N THR A 300 -15.66 -15.62 18.40
CA THR A 300 -14.84 -16.78 18.01
C THR A 300 -13.92 -17.09 19.19
N PHE A 301 -13.76 -18.36 19.52
CA PHE A 301 -12.80 -18.77 20.54
C PHE A 301 -11.43 -18.93 19.92
N TRP A 302 -10.42 -18.37 20.55
CA TRP A 302 -9.03 -18.64 20.22
C TRP A 302 -8.45 -19.55 21.29
N LYS A 303 -8.03 -20.74 20.86
CA LYS A 303 -7.30 -21.68 21.71
C LYS A 303 -5.92 -21.13 22.08
N GLU A 304 -5.45 -21.51 23.25
CA GLU A 304 -4.10 -21.29 23.70
C GLU A 304 -3.07 -21.95 22.77
N HIS A 305 -1.95 -21.27 22.57
CA HIS A 305 -0.80 -21.77 21.82
C HIS A 305 0.41 -20.84 22.04
N ILE A 306 1.60 -21.35 21.75
CA ILE A 306 2.81 -20.52 21.71
C ILE A 306 2.86 -19.75 20.39
N ILE A 307 3.06 -18.45 20.48
CA ILE A 307 3.18 -17.55 19.35
C ILE A 307 4.56 -17.70 18.70
N SER A 308 4.58 -17.92 17.39
CA SER A 308 5.82 -17.93 16.62
C SER A 308 6.53 -16.58 16.68
N LEU A 309 7.83 -16.65 16.94
CA LEU A 309 8.74 -15.51 16.84
C LEU A 309 9.35 -15.42 15.43
N PHE A 310 9.77 -14.21 15.08
CA PHE A 310 10.43 -13.86 13.84
C PHE A 310 11.75 -13.15 14.13
N VAL A 311 12.63 -13.11 13.14
CA VAL A 311 13.91 -12.41 13.21
C VAL A 311 13.90 -11.22 12.25
N LEU A 312 14.41 -10.07 12.70
CA LEU A 312 14.71 -8.93 11.84
C LEU A 312 16.22 -8.71 11.80
N HIS A 313 16.79 -8.72 10.61
CA HIS A 313 18.21 -8.44 10.36
C HIS A 313 18.41 -6.95 10.10
N SER A 314 19.31 -6.30 10.84
CA SER A 314 19.68 -4.89 10.60
C SER A 314 20.93 -4.76 9.74
N ASP A 315 21.90 -5.68 9.91
CA ASP A 315 23.14 -5.86 9.13
C ASP A 315 23.55 -7.34 9.21
N ASN A 316 24.54 -7.79 8.43
CA ASN A 316 24.98 -9.21 8.35
C ASN A 316 25.37 -9.89 9.69
N LYS A 317 25.46 -9.16 10.81
CA LYS A 317 25.86 -9.70 12.11
C LYS A 317 24.89 -9.43 13.26
N VAL A 318 23.90 -8.55 13.08
CA VAL A 318 23.01 -8.11 14.17
C VAL A 318 21.57 -8.32 13.77
N TYR A 319 20.86 -9.08 14.60
CA TYR A 319 19.43 -9.32 14.46
C TYR A 319 18.76 -9.29 15.82
N TYR A 320 17.44 -9.10 15.83
CA TYR A 320 16.64 -9.24 17.04
C TYR A 320 15.38 -10.05 16.80
N LEU A 321 14.92 -10.71 17.85
CA LEU A 321 13.68 -11.49 17.86
C LEU A 321 12.49 -10.59 18.13
N TYR A 322 11.43 -10.77 17.35
CA TYR A 322 10.19 -10.02 17.50
C TYR A 322 8.97 -10.86 17.12
N THR A 323 7.80 -10.40 17.52
CA THR A 323 6.53 -10.88 16.99
C THR A 323 5.53 -9.74 16.87
N LYS A 324 4.42 -9.98 16.17
CA LYS A 324 3.32 -9.01 16.04
C LYS A 324 2.06 -9.64 16.62
N LEU A 325 1.69 -9.22 17.82
CA LEU A 325 0.45 -9.65 18.45
C LEU A 325 -0.72 -8.86 17.87
N SER A 326 -1.89 -9.48 17.77
CA SER A 326 -3.11 -8.80 17.30
C SER A 326 -4.20 -8.95 18.36
N CYS A 327 -4.75 -7.83 18.80
CA CYS A 327 -5.87 -7.80 19.73
C CYS A 327 -6.84 -6.68 19.35
N LYS A 328 -8.15 -6.96 19.34
CA LYS A 328 -9.22 -6.00 18.98
C LYS A 328 -8.98 -5.28 17.64
N GLY A 329 -8.33 -5.95 16.67
CA GLY A 329 -7.98 -5.38 15.37
C GLY A 329 -6.74 -4.48 15.37
N ILE A 330 -6.09 -4.27 16.52
CA ILE A 330 -4.86 -3.50 16.69
C ILE A 330 -3.66 -4.44 16.74
N GLY A 331 -2.60 -4.10 16.00
CA GLY A 331 -1.34 -4.85 16.00
C GLY A 331 -0.32 -4.26 16.97
N TYR A 332 0.24 -5.09 17.84
CA TYR A 332 1.25 -4.74 18.83
C TYR A 332 2.59 -5.38 18.46
N PRO A 333 3.57 -4.61 17.96
CA PRO A 333 4.91 -5.14 17.68
C PRO A 333 5.66 -5.35 18.99
N ILE A 334 5.97 -6.60 19.32
CA ILE A 334 6.70 -6.98 20.52
C ILE A 334 8.15 -7.32 20.16
N LYS A 335 9.09 -6.53 20.67
CA LYS A 335 10.52 -6.87 20.63
C LYS A 335 10.84 -7.70 21.87
N VAL A 336 11.26 -8.95 21.67
CA VAL A 336 11.39 -9.94 22.75
C VAL A 336 12.32 -9.44 23.85
N ASN A 337 13.52 -8.96 23.49
CA ASN A 337 14.52 -8.51 24.46
C ASN A 337 14.03 -7.32 25.31
N ARG A 338 13.28 -6.39 24.72
CA ARG A 338 12.69 -5.26 25.46
C ARG A 338 11.66 -5.74 26.48
N MET A 339 10.81 -6.68 26.06
CA MET A 339 9.77 -7.22 26.93
C MET A 339 10.36 -8.10 28.04
N LEU A 340 11.41 -8.87 27.73
CA LEU A 340 12.15 -9.64 28.73
C LEU A 340 12.78 -8.75 29.79
N TYR A 341 13.48 -7.69 29.37
CA TYR A 341 14.09 -6.74 30.29
C TYR A 341 13.03 -6.10 31.19
N TYR A 342 11.94 -5.60 30.59
CA TYR A 342 10.84 -4.99 31.35
C TYR A 342 10.21 -5.97 32.35
N CYS A 343 9.84 -7.18 31.93
CA CYS A 343 9.10 -8.11 32.77
C CYS A 343 9.96 -8.79 33.85
N PHE A 344 11.27 -8.98 33.61
CA PHE A 344 12.10 -9.85 34.46
C PHE A 344 13.35 -9.19 35.04
N ILE A 345 13.72 -7.97 34.62
CA ILE A 345 14.91 -7.27 35.11
C ILE A 345 14.50 -5.95 35.77
N GLU A 346 14.03 -4.98 35.00
CA GLU A 346 13.67 -3.65 35.51
C GLU A 346 12.60 -2.98 34.64
N ASN A 347 11.61 -2.38 35.29
CA ASN A 347 10.55 -1.63 34.61
C ASN A 347 11.09 -0.30 34.07
N PHE A 348 10.78 0.00 32.80
CA PHE A 348 11.11 1.27 32.16
C PHE A 348 10.01 1.67 31.18
N ASP A 349 9.97 2.93 30.75
CA ASP A 349 8.98 3.37 29.77
C ASP A 349 9.19 2.68 28.40
N LEU A 350 8.31 1.72 28.09
CA LEU A 350 8.31 0.97 26.84
C LEU A 350 8.12 1.87 25.61
N ASN A 351 7.49 3.04 25.75
CA ASN A 351 7.29 4.01 24.68
C ASN A 351 8.50 4.93 24.45
N ASN A 352 9.45 4.96 25.40
CA ASN A 352 10.65 5.76 25.26
C ASN A 352 11.58 5.17 24.19
N LYS A 353 11.68 5.89 23.07
CA LYS A 353 12.54 5.53 21.93
C LYS A 353 14.02 5.86 22.13
N LYS A 354 14.36 6.65 23.16
CA LYS A 354 15.75 6.98 23.52
C LYS A 354 16.44 5.88 24.30
N LEU A 355 15.68 4.92 24.86
CA LEU A 355 16.22 3.79 25.60
C LEU A 355 16.23 2.54 24.71
N VAL A 356 17.37 1.85 24.67
CA VAL A 356 17.59 0.62 23.90
C VAL A 356 18.06 -0.48 24.84
N VAL A 357 17.53 -1.69 24.66
CA VAL A 357 18.01 -2.88 25.34
C VAL A 357 19.03 -3.56 24.43
N VAL A 358 20.28 -3.55 24.87
CA VAL A 358 21.41 -4.20 24.20
C VAL A 358 21.48 -5.66 24.66
N ASN A 359 21.68 -6.56 23.71
CA ASN A 359 21.79 -7.99 23.94
C ASN A 359 23.22 -8.46 23.71
N GLU A 360 23.93 -8.84 24.76
CA GLU A 360 25.33 -9.29 24.72
C GLU A 360 25.46 -10.82 24.64
N ASN A 361 24.35 -11.54 24.45
CA ASN A 361 24.35 -13.00 24.28
C ASN A 361 24.97 -13.43 22.95
N LEU A 362 25.73 -14.53 22.97
CA LEU A 362 26.23 -15.21 21.78
C LEU A 362 25.91 -16.71 21.91
N PRO A 363 24.99 -17.26 21.09
CA PRO A 363 24.22 -16.60 20.03
C PRO A 363 23.10 -15.68 20.58
N HIS A 364 22.74 -14.63 19.84
CA HIS A 364 21.73 -13.65 20.29
C HIS A 364 20.33 -14.23 20.55
N TRP A 365 19.99 -15.39 19.98
CA TRP A 365 18.70 -16.05 20.17
C TRP A 365 18.63 -16.91 21.44
N ASP A 366 19.76 -17.22 22.08
CA ASP A 366 19.84 -17.94 23.35
C ASP A 366 20.04 -16.93 24.48
N ILE A 367 18.92 -16.43 25.00
CA ILE A 367 18.92 -15.23 25.83
C ILE A 367 19.12 -15.60 27.30
N ASP A 368 20.30 -15.27 27.83
CA ASP A 368 20.52 -15.07 29.26
C ASP A 368 20.13 -13.63 29.63
N LEU A 369 19.22 -13.49 30.60
CA LEU A 369 18.72 -12.20 31.07
C LEU A 369 19.84 -11.34 31.68
N SER A 370 20.87 -11.94 32.30
CA SER A 370 21.99 -11.20 32.91
C SER A 370 22.83 -10.42 31.88
N LYS A 371 22.73 -10.81 30.60
CA LYS A 371 23.45 -10.20 29.47
C LYS A 371 22.59 -9.20 28.67
N LEU A 372 21.44 -8.79 29.23
CA LEU A 372 20.64 -7.70 28.69
C LEU A 372 20.92 -6.41 29.48
N ARG A 373 21.22 -5.32 28.77
CA ARG A 373 21.52 -4.01 29.38
C ARG A 373 20.67 -2.91 28.77
N LEU A 374 20.16 -2.00 29.61
CA LEU A 374 19.47 -0.79 29.15
C LEU A 374 20.49 0.33 28.95
N GLN A 375 20.48 0.98 27.78
CA GLN A 375 21.38 2.08 27.45
C GLN A 375 20.62 3.21 26.72
N SER A 376 21.14 4.44 26.83
CA SER A 376 20.65 5.56 26.02
C SER A 376 21.23 5.51 24.60
N VAL A 377 20.40 5.87 23.61
CA VAL A 377 20.85 6.05 22.22
C VAL A 377 21.97 7.09 22.11
N THR A 378 21.96 8.13 22.95
CA THR A 378 23.01 9.17 22.95
C THR A 378 24.37 8.60 23.27
N ASP A 379 24.43 7.69 24.24
CA ASP A 379 25.67 7.16 24.77
C ASP A 379 26.30 6.23 23.73
N ILE A 380 25.48 5.35 23.14
CA ILE A 380 25.86 4.48 22.02
C ILE A 380 26.43 5.30 20.85
N LEU A 381 25.76 6.40 20.47
CA LEU A 381 26.23 7.26 19.38
C LEU A 381 27.52 8.00 19.73
N SER A 382 27.68 8.44 20.98
CA SER A 382 28.87 9.14 21.45
C SER A 382 30.12 8.25 21.38
N GLU A 383 30.01 6.99 21.81
CA GLU A 383 31.08 5.99 21.74
C GLU A 383 31.43 5.67 20.29
N ARG A 384 30.41 5.47 19.45
CA ARG A 384 30.58 5.25 18.01
C ARG A 384 31.33 6.41 17.37
N ASN A 385 30.93 7.65 17.63
CA ASN A 385 31.54 8.84 17.04
C ASN A 385 32.99 9.04 17.48
N LYS A 386 33.33 8.77 18.76
CA LYS A 386 34.72 8.78 19.23
C LYS A 386 35.60 7.84 18.42
N LYS A 387 35.10 6.65 18.07
CA LYS A 387 35.81 5.65 17.24
C LYS A 387 36.01 6.09 15.78
N TYR A 388 35.09 6.86 15.20
CA TYR A 388 35.24 7.37 13.82
C TYR A 388 36.11 8.63 13.73
N ALA A 389 36.14 9.44 14.78
CA ALA A 389 36.97 10.65 14.83
C ALA A 389 38.48 10.32 14.79
N SER A 390 38.90 9.16 15.28
CA SER A 390 40.30 8.72 15.26
C SER A 390 40.79 8.22 13.90
N MET A 391 39.95 8.17 12.86
CA MET A 391 40.31 7.71 11.51
C MET A 391 40.35 8.88 10.51
N VAL A 392 41.44 9.65 10.50
CA VAL A 392 41.71 10.68 9.47
C VAL A 392 42.35 10.04 8.25
N ARG A 393 41.83 10.34 7.05
CA ARG A 393 42.34 9.89 5.75
C ARG A 393 43.09 11.01 5.05
N THR A 394 44.38 10.80 4.78
CA THR A 394 45.20 11.72 3.96
C THR A 394 44.86 11.56 2.48
N VAL A 395 44.62 12.67 1.79
CA VAL A 395 44.26 12.73 0.37
C VAL A 395 45.38 13.41 -0.41
N ARG A 396 45.96 12.67 -1.36
CA ARG A 396 47.01 13.11 -2.29
C ARG A 396 46.46 13.35 -3.70
N ASN A 397 47.24 13.98 -4.58
CA ASN A 397 46.85 14.25 -5.95
C ASN A 397 46.65 12.93 -6.72
N SER A 398 45.59 12.85 -7.52
CA SER A 398 45.26 11.69 -8.35
C SER A 398 46.28 11.36 -9.46
N LYS A 399 47.25 12.26 -9.72
CA LYS A 399 48.25 12.19 -10.80
C LYS A 399 47.67 12.09 -12.22
N LYS A 400 46.36 12.34 -12.38
CA LYS A 400 45.73 12.40 -13.70
C LYS A 400 46.16 13.68 -14.40
N THR A 401 46.52 13.55 -15.68
CA THR A 401 46.98 14.66 -16.51
C THR A 401 45.89 15.20 -17.42
N PHE A 402 44.87 14.39 -17.73
CA PHE A 402 43.82 14.71 -18.68
C PHE A 402 42.43 14.30 -18.17
N ASN A 403 41.39 15.10 -18.47
CA ASN A 403 40.01 14.82 -18.06
C ASN A 403 39.26 13.95 -19.07
N ASP A 404 39.58 12.64 -19.11
CA ASP A 404 38.95 11.66 -20.01
C ASP A 404 37.43 11.61 -19.90
N LEU A 405 36.90 11.82 -18.69
CA LEU A 405 35.45 11.75 -18.42
C LEU A 405 34.72 12.92 -19.07
N LEU A 406 35.26 14.14 -18.97
CA LEU A 406 34.67 15.30 -19.62
C LEU A 406 34.78 15.17 -21.15
N TRP A 407 35.96 14.78 -21.66
CA TRP A 407 36.16 14.58 -23.09
C TRP A 407 35.17 13.59 -23.71
N LYS A 408 34.92 12.46 -23.03
CA LYS A 408 33.89 11.49 -23.45
C LYS A 408 32.49 12.10 -23.46
N LYS A 409 32.13 12.89 -22.44
CA LYS A 409 30.80 13.52 -22.33
C LYS A 409 30.58 14.65 -23.34
N LEU A 410 31.65 15.27 -23.83
CA LEU A 410 31.61 16.28 -24.89
C LEU A 410 31.50 15.67 -26.31
N GLY A 411 31.37 14.34 -26.43
CA GLY A 411 31.24 13.68 -27.72
C GLY A 411 32.58 13.33 -28.37
N LYS A 412 33.67 13.26 -27.60
CA LYS A 412 35.03 12.95 -28.07
C LYS A 412 35.48 13.84 -29.24
N PRO A 413 35.45 15.17 -29.08
CA PRO A 413 35.92 16.07 -30.14
C PRO A 413 37.40 15.77 -30.47
N PRO A 414 37.83 15.97 -31.73
CA PRO A 414 39.23 15.83 -32.11
C PRO A 414 40.03 16.91 -31.40
N ILE A 415 40.89 16.50 -30.47
CA ILE A 415 41.77 17.36 -29.68
C ILE A 415 43.14 16.70 -29.60
N ASP A 416 44.18 17.53 -29.59
CA ASP A 416 45.50 17.09 -29.21
C ASP A 416 45.52 16.82 -27.69
N LYS A 417 45.96 15.63 -27.29
CA LYS A 417 46.05 15.24 -25.88
C LYS A 417 47.36 15.69 -25.24
N GLU A 418 48.38 15.99 -26.04
CA GLU A 418 49.65 16.52 -25.56
C GLU A 418 49.52 18.01 -25.21
N ASN A 419 48.68 18.73 -25.96
CA ASN A 419 48.28 20.11 -25.69
C ASN A 419 46.75 20.31 -25.68
N PRO A 420 46.05 19.80 -24.65
CA PRO A 420 44.59 19.87 -24.60
C PRO A 420 44.10 21.27 -24.22
N PRO A 421 42.85 21.63 -24.57
CA PRO A 421 42.21 22.83 -24.05
C PRO A 421 42.28 22.89 -22.52
N ALA A 422 42.48 24.08 -21.95
CA ALA A 422 42.73 24.28 -20.52
C ALA A 422 41.71 23.58 -19.60
N VAL A 423 40.42 23.57 -19.97
CA VAL A 423 39.35 22.90 -19.21
C VAL A 423 39.45 21.36 -19.15
N LEU A 424 40.30 20.77 -20.00
CA LEU A 424 40.62 19.35 -20.05
C LEU A 424 42.01 19.02 -19.49
N ASP A 425 42.89 20.02 -19.31
CA ASP A 425 44.22 19.88 -18.72
C ASP A 425 44.14 19.82 -17.18
N LEU A 426 44.58 18.70 -16.59
CA LEU A 426 44.60 18.49 -15.14
C LEU A 426 46.00 18.61 -14.52
N LEU A 427 47.01 18.98 -15.30
CA LEU A 427 48.38 19.17 -14.82
C LEU A 427 48.48 20.44 -13.96
N LEU A 428 49.32 20.38 -12.93
CA LEU A 428 49.49 21.51 -12.00
C LEU A 428 50.32 22.66 -12.58
N ARG A 429 51.05 22.44 -13.68
CA ARG A 429 51.81 23.48 -14.38
C ARG A 429 50.87 24.61 -14.82
N ASP A 430 51.36 25.84 -14.82
CA ASP A 430 50.63 26.98 -15.37
C ASP A 430 50.71 26.99 -16.90
N LEU A 431 49.62 27.43 -17.54
CA LEU A 431 49.53 27.61 -18.98
C LEU A 431 49.99 29.02 -19.37
N PRO A 432 50.39 29.25 -20.65
CA PRO A 432 50.73 30.58 -21.11
C PRO A 432 49.59 31.59 -20.85
N GLU A 433 49.96 32.74 -20.27
CA GLU A 433 49.04 33.84 -19.92
C GLU A 433 47.90 33.43 -18.96
N GLU A 434 48.14 32.42 -18.13
CA GLU A 434 47.18 31.98 -17.13
C GLU A 434 47.31 32.77 -15.83
N LEU A 435 46.19 33.33 -15.38
CA LEU A 435 46.08 34.12 -14.16
C LEU A 435 45.10 33.45 -13.20
N TRP A 436 45.50 33.29 -11.94
CA TRP A 436 44.69 32.67 -10.90
C TRP A 436 44.08 33.71 -9.95
N LYS A 437 42.81 33.53 -9.58
CA LYS A 437 42.11 34.30 -8.53
C LYS A 437 41.52 33.35 -7.49
N GLN A 438 41.35 33.86 -6.26
CA GLN A 438 40.64 33.12 -5.19
C GLN A 438 39.21 32.83 -5.62
N LEU A 439 38.72 31.62 -5.35
CA LEU A 439 37.33 31.28 -5.64
C LEU A 439 36.40 31.98 -4.62
N PRO A 440 35.41 32.79 -5.06
CA PRO A 440 34.55 33.54 -4.14
C PRO A 440 33.84 32.63 -3.12
N GLY A 441 33.95 32.97 -1.84
CA GLY A 441 33.39 32.20 -0.72
C GLY A 441 34.23 31.00 -0.27
N PHE A 442 35.37 30.71 -0.92
CA PHE A 442 36.22 29.55 -0.61
C PHE A 442 37.71 29.90 -0.57
N SER A 443 38.02 31.10 -0.09
CA SER A 443 39.40 31.60 0.02
C SER A 443 40.26 30.68 0.89
N GLY A 444 41.50 30.46 0.48
CA GLY A 444 42.43 29.55 1.16
C GLY A 444 42.15 28.06 0.93
N LYS A 445 41.10 27.70 0.18
CA LYS A 445 40.75 26.31 -0.16
C LYS A 445 40.77 26.04 -1.65
N TYR A 446 40.28 26.98 -2.46
CA TYR A 446 40.15 26.82 -3.91
C TYR A 446 40.49 28.11 -4.69
N VAL A 447 41.10 27.96 -5.86
CA VAL A 447 41.38 29.05 -6.81
C VAL A 447 40.89 28.71 -8.21
N ILE A 448 40.60 29.72 -9.03
CA ILE A 448 40.11 29.60 -10.41
C ILE A 448 40.98 30.43 -11.36
N SER A 449 41.28 29.90 -12.56
CA SER A 449 42.07 30.60 -13.57
C SER A 449 41.22 31.27 -14.65
N ASN A 450 41.76 32.31 -15.29
CA ASN A 450 41.14 32.98 -16.45
C ASN A 450 40.93 32.03 -17.64
N LYS A 451 41.68 30.91 -17.72
CA LYS A 451 41.52 29.87 -18.74
C LYS A 451 40.51 28.78 -18.34
N GLY A 452 39.80 28.92 -17.22
CA GLY A 452 38.73 28.00 -16.82
C GLY A 452 39.16 26.80 -15.98
N ARG A 453 40.39 26.77 -15.45
CA ARG A 453 40.85 25.71 -14.55
C ARG A 453 40.48 26.03 -13.10
N VAL A 454 40.20 25.01 -12.29
CA VAL A 454 39.90 25.14 -10.85
C VAL A 454 40.85 24.27 -10.07
N LYS A 455 41.59 24.86 -9.13
CA LYS A 455 42.62 24.18 -8.32
C LYS A 455 42.18 24.13 -6.87
N ARG A 456 42.25 22.95 -6.26
CA ARG A 456 42.15 22.73 -4.82
C ARG A 456 43.54 22.91 -4.20
N LEU A 457 43.65 23.76 -3.20
CA LEU A 457 44.89 24.00 -2.45
C LEU A 457 45.15 22.86 -1.44
N SER A 458 46.40 22.68 -1.04
CA SER A 458 46.79 21.79 0.05
C SER A 458 46.72 22.49 1.41
N GLY A 459 46.93 21.75 2.50
CA GLY A 459 47.08 22.31 3.85
C GLY A 459 45.78 22.52 4.61
N TRP A 460 44.67 21.94 4.16
CA TRP A 460 43.38 22.03 4.84
C TRP A 460 42.61 20.71 4.83
N GLY A 461 41.64 20.57 5.73
CA GLY A 461 40.84 19.37 5.87
C GLY A 461 39.33 19.64 5.90
N ALA A 462 38.55 18.61 5.56
CA ALA A 462 37.09 18.65 5.63
C ALA A 462 36.52 17.27 6.01
N GLY A 463 35.96 17.18 7.21
CA GLY A 463 35.51 15.91 7.78
C GLY A 463 36.69 15.00 8.08
N ASN A 464 36.67 13.77 7.57
CA ASN A 464 37.75 12.80 7.78
C ASN A 464 38.85 12.92 6.71
N HIS A 465 38.83 13.93 5.84
CA HIS A 465 39.83 14.13 4.79
C HIS A 465 40.78 15.26 5.13
N TYR A 466 42.08 15.03 4.97
CA TYR A 466 43.12 16.06 4.98
C TYR A 466 43.80 16.13 3.60
N TYR A 467 43.86 17.32 2.99
CA TYR A 467 44.41 17.51 1.65
C TYR A 467 45.88 17.90 1.72
N GLU A 468 46.76 16.93 1.50
CA GLU A 468 48.22 17.12 1.56
C GLU A 468 48.78 17.75 0.28
N GLU A 469 48.17 17.46 -0.87
CA GLU A 469 48.63 17.92 -2.19
C GLU A 469 47.54 18.70 -2.95
N GLU A 470 48.00 19.71 -3.70
CA GLU A 470 47.15 20.47 -4.62
C GLU A 470 46.65 19.61 -5.77
N GLN A 471 45.50 19.97 -6.34
CA GLN A 471 44.92 19.24 -7.46
C GLN A 471 44.04 20.12 -8.33
N ILE A 472 44.21 20.05 -9.66
CA ILE A 472 43.20 20.58 -10.60
C ILE A 472 41.96 19.68 -10.56
N ILE A 473 40.81 20.27 -10.27
CA ILE A 473 39.54 19.56 -10.13
C ILE A 473 38.97 19.29 -11.51
N SER A 474 38.52 18.06 -11.73
CA SER A 474 37.85 17.68 -12.97
C SER A 474 36.50 18.40 -13.11
N LEU A 475 36.37 19.16 -14.19
CA LEU A 475 35.11 19.74 -14.63
C LEU A 475 34.17 18.66 -15.20
N ASN A 476 32.87 18.96 -15.20
CA ASN A 476 31.80 18.15 -15.78
C ASN A 476 30.91 19.01 -16.69
N VAL A 477 30.16 18.36 -17.58
CA VAL A 477 29.16 19.00 -18.44
C VAL A 477 27.76 18.54 -18.04
N LYS A 478 26.80 19.47 -18.07
CA LYS A 478 25.37 19.16 -17.99
C LYS A 478 24.72 19.43 -19.35
N ASN A 479 24.24 18.36 -19.99
CA ASN A 479 23.53 18.46 -21.27
C ASN A 479 22.05 18.76 -20.98
N SER A 480 21.58 19.93 -21.43
CA SER A 480 20.18 20.39 -21.32
C SER A 480 19.86 21.32 -22.50
N THR A 481 18.73 22.02 -22.48
CA THR A 481 18.38 23.04 -23.51
C THR A 481 19.39 24.20 -23.61
N SER A 482 20.31 24.33 -22.65
CA SER A 482 21.57 25.06 -22.77
C SER A 482 22.67 24.30 -22.05
N SER A 483 23.62 23.71 -22.78
CA SER A 483 24.75 22.97 -22.19
C SER A 483 25.72 23.91 -21.47
N PHE A 484 26.21 23.51 -20.29
CA PHE A 484 27.20 24.29 -19.54
C PHE A 484 28.18 23.39 -18.76
N LEU A 485 29.37 23.93 -18.52
CA LEU A 485 30.40 23.33 -17.68
C LEU A 485 30.21 23.69 -16.21
N PHE A 486 30.45 22.73 -15.32
CA PHE A 486 30.37 22.93 -13.88
C PHE A 486 31.39 22.06 -13.13
N PHE A 487 31.68 22.42 -11.88
CA PHE A 487 32.50 21.63 -10.96
C PHE A 487 31.83 21.48 -9.60
N LYS A 488 32.33 20.54 -8.80
CA LYS A 488 31.86 20.28 -7.43
C LYS A 488 33.00 20.47 -6.45
N LEU A 489 32.69 21.07 -5.31
CA LEU A 489 33.60 21.18 -4.18
C LEU A 489 33.40 20.00 -3.23
N HIS A 490 34.17 19.95 -2.14
CA HIS A 490 33.96 18.92 -1.13
C HIS A 490 32.55 19.04 -0.50
N PRO A 491 31.79 17.94 -0.27
CA PRO A 491 30.40 18.02 0.18
C PRO A 491 30.16 18.71 1.52
N LYS A 492 31.18 18.77 2.39
CA LYS A 492 31.09 19.52 3.66
C LYS A 492 31.31 21.03 3.49
N GLU A 493 31.88 21.46 2.37
CA GLU A 493 32.06 22.88 2.03
C GLU A 493 30.85 23.40 1.29
N ASP A 494 30.46 22.72 0.20
CA ASP A 494 29.23 23.02 -0.52
C ASP A 494 28.81 21.82 -1.36
N ILE A 495 27.53 21.46 -1.25
CA ILE A 495 26.91 20.39 -2.03
C ILE A 495 26.51 20.85 -3.44
N ASN A 496 26.39 22.16 -3.66
CA ASN A 496 25.86 22.73 -4.89
C ASN A 496 26.96 22.85 -5.97
N PRO A 497 26.72 22.35 -7.20
CA PRO A 497 27.67 22.50 -8.29
C PRO A 497 27.84 23.97 -8.70
N LYS A 498 29.07 24.39 -8.99
CA LYS A 498 29.39 25.74 -9.46
C LYS A 498 29.49 25.76 -10.98
N ILE A 499 28.73 26.66 -11.62
CA ILE A 499 28.74 26.85 -13.07
C ILE A 499 30.01 27.62 -13.45
N LEU A 500 30.82 27.05 -14.35
CA LEU A 500 32.15 27.59 -14.68
C LEU A 500 32.08 28.99 -15.27
N SER A 501 31.26 29.20 -16.30
CA SER A 501 31.12 30.51 -16.97
C SER A 501 30.68 31.61 -16.01
N ARG A 502 29.84 31.27 -15.02
CA ARG A 502 29.36 32.20 -14.00
C ARG A 502 30.50 32.66 -13.08
N MET A 503 31.35 31.72 -12.66
CA MET A 503 32.52 32.03 -11.83
C MET A 503 33.58 32.80 -12.64
N LEU A 504 33.79 32.45 -13.92
CA LEU A 504 34.73 33.15 -14.78
C LEU A 504 34.34 34.60 -15.04
N TYR A 505 33.07 34.85 -15.37
CA TYR A 505 32.57 36.21 -15.59
C TYR A 505 32.75 37.06 -14.32
N TYR A 506 32.32 36.54 -13.16
CA TYR A 506 32.48 37.23 -11.89
C TYR A 506 33.95 37.55 -11.59
N CYS A 507 34.85 36.58 -11.74
CA CYS A 507 36.23 36.75 -11.36
C CYS A 507 37.04 37.61 -12.34
N PHE A 508 36.72 37.62 -13.64
CA PHE A 508 37.60 38.17 -14.67
C PHE A 508 36.96 39.18 -15.63
N VAL A 509 35.64 39.36 -15.60
CA VAL A 509 34.93 40.31 -16.47
C VAL A 509 34.27 41.42 -15.65
N GLU A 510 33.31 41.07 -14.80
CA GLU A 510 32.52 42.03 -14.01
C GLU A 510 31.88 41.32 -12.81
N GLU A 511 31.97 41.94 -11.63
CA GLU A 511 31.37 41.42 -10.40
C GLU A 511 29.85 41.62 -10.39
N PHE A 512 29.12 40.62 -9.90
CA PHE A 512 27.66 40.66 -9.76
C PHE A 512 27.19 39.67 -8.69
N ASP A 513 25.94 39.77 -8.21
CA ASP A 513 25.45 38.86 -7.18
C ASP A 513 25.41 37.40 -7.66
N LEU A 514 26.35 36.59 -7.15
CA LEU A 514 26.48 35.17 -7.46
C LEU A 514 25.27 34.34 -7.00
N ASN A 515 24.46 34.81 -6.05
CA ASN A 515 23.25 34.16 -5.59
C ASN A 515 22.00 34.53 -6.41
N SER A 516 22.07 35.57 -7.23
CA SER A 516 20.95 36.02 -8.06
C SER A 516 20.54 34.98 -9.10
N ARG A 517 19.28 34.54 -9.03
CA ARG A 517 18.66 33.60 -9.99
C ARG A 517 18.12 34.30 -11.24
N ILE A 518 18.10 35.63 -11.25
CA ILE A 518 17.52 36.46 -12.31
C ILE A 518 18.59 36.80 -13.36
N LEU A 519 19.86 36.84 -12.96
CA LEU A 519 20.99 37.12 -13.85
C LEU A 519 21.62 35.83 -14.36
N LYS A 520 21.82 35.73 -15.68
CA LYS A 520 22.42 34.58 -16.35
C LYS A 520 23.61 35.01 -17.19
N VAL A 521 24.73 34.30 -17.05
CA VAL A 521 25.89 34.46 -17.93
C VAL A 521 25.70 33.57 -19.15
N VAL A 522 25.69 34.17 -20.34
CA VAL A 522 25.59 33.47 -21.62
C VAL A 522 26.98 33.32 -22.19
N ASN A 523 27.36 32.08 -22.50
CA ASN A 523 28.59 31.76 -23.20
C ASN A 523 28.30 31.75 -24.72
N ARG A 524 28.89 32.67 -25.47
CA ARG A 524 28.79 32.77 -26.94
C ARG A 524 30.03 32.24 -27.68
N ASN A 525 30.90 31.51 -26.99
CA ASN A 525 31.98 30.79 -27.65
C ASN A 525 31.43 29.72 -28.61
N ASP A 526 32.17 29.44 -29.68
CA ASP A 526 31.77 28.48 -30.71
C ASP A 526 31.77 27.06 -30.15
N ARG A 527 32.72 26.77 -29.25
CA ARG A 527 32.79 25.51 -28.50
C ARG A 527 32.64 25.74 -27.00
N LEU A 528 31.98 24.81 -26.31
CA LEU A 528 31.72 24.94 -24.88
C LEU A 528 32.99 24.95 -24.01
N TRP A 529 34.07 24.35 -24.51
CA TRP A 529 35.37 24.25 -23.84
C TRP A 529 36.34 25.37 -24.22
N GLU A 530 35.93 26.30 -25.08
CA GLU A 530 36.65 27.55 -25.30
C GLU A 530 36.39 28.52 -24.15
N THR A 531 37.41 29.30 -23.82
CA THR A 531 37.44 30.20 -22.67
C THR A 531 37.79 31.62 -23.09
N ASP A 532 37.27 32.06 -24.24
CA ASP A 532 37.30 33.48 -24.59
C ASP A 532 36.31 34.23 -23.70
N LEU A 533 36.87 35.02 -22.78
CA LEU A 533 36.11 35.78 -21.79
C LEU A 533 35.33 36.93 -22.43
N SER A 534 35.79 37.47 -23.57
CA SER A 534 35.10 38.55 -24.31
C SER A 534 33.75 38.09 -24.90
N LYS A 535 33.60 36.78 -25.11
CA LYS A 535 32.37 36.14 -25.58
C LYS A 535 31.41 35.74 -24.44
N LEU A 536 31.71 36.12 -23.19
CA LEU A 536 30.78 35.97 -22.07
C LEU A 536 29.99 37.27 -21.88
N SER A 537 28.67 37.15 -21.71
CA SER A 537 27.80 38.33 -21.47
C SER A 537 26.81 38.03 -20.35
N LEU A 538 26.55 39.04 -19.50
CA LEU A 538 25.52 38.99 -18.47
C LEU A 538 24.19 39.48 -19.06
N CYS A 539 23.12 38.70 -18.93
CA CYS A 539 21.78 39.11 -19.32
C CYS A 539 20.76 38.78 -18.25
N SER A 540 19.63 39.51 -18.24
CA SER A 540 18.48 39.12 -17.44
C SER A 540 17.85 37.84 -18.00
N MET A 541 17.25 37.02 -17.14
CA MET A 541 16.51 35.84 -17.55
C MET A 541 15.35 36.19 -18.51
N ALA A 542 14.72 37.36 -18.34
CA ALA A 542 13.65 37.83 -19.21
C ALA A 542 14.13 38.09 -20.65
N ASP A 543 15.31 38.70 -20.80
CA ASP A 543 15.89 39.01 -22.12
C ASP A 543 16.47 37.76 -22.79
N PHE A 544 16.98 36.81 -22.01
CA PHE A 544 17.45 35.52 -22.52
C PHE A 544 16.34 34.71 -23.22
N PHE A 545 15.10 34.75 -22.71
CA PHE A 545 13.98 34.06 -23.34
C PHE A 545 13.39 34.81 -24.54
N LYS A 546 13.49 36.15 -24.60
CA LYS A 546 13.08 36.94 -25.77
C LYS A 546 13.96 36.67 -26.99
N ASN A 547 15.28 36.55 -26.78
CA ASN A 547 16.26 36.32 -27.87
C ASN A 547 16.34 34.86 -28.37
N LYS A 548 15.51 33.95 -27.84
CA LYS A 548 15.45 32.54 -28.26
C LYS A 548 14.24 32.21 -29.15
N LYS A 549 13.35 33.18 -29.39
CA LYS A 549 12.15 33.04 -30.22
C LYS A 549 12.42 33.38 -31.67
#